data_AF-A0A7W7XE17-F1
#
_entry.id   AF-A0A7W7XE17-F1
#
_cell.length_a   1.000
_cell.length_b   1.000
_cell.length_c   1.000
_cell.angle_alpha   90.00
_cell.angle_beta   90.00
_cell.angle_gamma   90.00
#
_symmetry.space_group_name_H-M   'P 1'
#
loop_
_entity.id
_entity.type
_entity.pdbx_description
1 polymer ?
#
loop_
_entity_poly.entity_id
_entity_poly.type
_entity_poly.pdbx_seq_one_letter_code
_entity_poly.pdbx_strand_id
1 'polypeptide(L)'
;MNASMSLVHVPGGPLLLPADEVTLLLRHLAEHWRESAEAYDSGLEPETVEALVGALTEVADRIDAECIGLMPLTREGEPRSEGR
;
A
#
# COMPACT_ATOMS: atom_id res chain seq x y z
N MET A 1 20.89 3.17 4.67
CA MET A 1 20.89 1.68 4.62
C MET A 1 20.16 1.31 3.35
N ASN A 2 20.83 0.64 2.41
CA ASN A 2 20.35 0.49 1.03
C ASN A 2 19.20 -0.51 0.92
N ALA A 3 18.13 -0.15 0.22
CA ALA A 3 17.30 -1.11 -0.51
C ALA A 3 16.86 -0.47 -1.83
N SER A 4 17.48 -0.89 -2.93
CA SER A 4 17.05 -0.53 -4.28
C SER A 4 15.79 -1.34 -4.61
N MET A 5 14.66 -0.66 -4.88
CA MET A 5 13.45 -1.31 -5.38
C MET A 5 13.40 -1.23 -6.90
N SER A 6 13.24 -2.38 -7.54
CA SER A 6 12.82 -2.46 -8.93
C SER A 6 12.14 -3.81 -9.10
N LEU A 7 10.83 -3.83 -9.30
CA LEU A 7 10.10 -5.07 -9.54
C LEU A 7 9.20 -4.97 -10.77
N VAL A 8 9.60 -5.73 -11.78
CA VAL A 8 8.78 -6.35 -12.80
C VAL A 8 9.41 -7.75 -12.99
N HIS A 9 8.72 -8.75 -13.53
CA HIS A 9 9.24 -9.56 -14.66
C HIS A 9 8.26 -10.68 -15.06
N VAL A 10 8.10 -10.85 -16.37
CA VAL A 10 7.47 -12.03 -17.00
C VAL A 10 8.18 -12.25 -18.35
N PRO A 11 8.41 -13.50 -18.84
CA PRO A 11 7.30 -14.41 -19.18
C PRO A 11 7.30 -15.76 -18.43
N GLY A 12 6.18 -16.07 -17.75
CA GLY A 12 5.83 -17.37 -17.17
C GLY A 12 5.45 -17.40 -15.67
N GLY A 13 5.78 -16.36 -14.90
CA GLY A 13 5.47 -16.26 -13.45
C GLY A 13 4.49 -15.13 -13.10
N PRO A 14 3.96 -15.11 -11.85
CA PRO A 14 3.08 -14.04 -11.38
C PRO A 14 3.84 -12.70 -11.27
N LEU A 15 3.15 -11.61 -11.57
CA LEU A 15 3.67 -10.25 -11.45
C LEU A 15 4.01 -9.95 -9.97
N LEU A 16 5.25 -9.56 -9.70
CA LEU A 16 5.66 -9.03 -8.40
C LEU A 16 5.76 -7.51 -8.52
N LEU A 17 5.03 -6.78 -7.67
CA LEU A 17 5.09 -5.32 -7.55
C LEU A 17 5.45 -4.95 -6.10
N PRO A 18 6.18 -3.86 -5.87
CA PRO A 18 6.45 -3.38 -4.51
C PRO A 18 5.14 -2.98 -3.84
N ALA A 19 4.95 -3.40 -2.59
CA ALA A 19 3.70 -3.18 -1.87
C ALA A 19 3.42 -1.69 -1.66
N ASP A 20 4.47 -0.91 -1.34
CA ASP A 20 4.43 0.54 -1.17
C ASP A 20 4.06 1.27 -2.47
N GLU A 21 4.56 0.81 -3.62
CA GLU A 21 4.16 1.36 -4.92
C GLU A 21 2.68 1.07 -5.22
N VAL A 22 2.19 -0.13 -4.90
CA VAL A 22 0.78 -0.50 -5.07
C VAL A 22 -0.12 0.31 -4.14
N THR A 23 0.20 0.43 -2.86
CA THR A 23 -0.62 1.20 -1.92
C THR A 23 -0.60 2.69 -2.24
N LEU A 24 0.54 3.23 -2.67
CA LEU A 24 0.62 4.62 -3.15
C LEU A 24 -0.25 4.85 -4.38
N LEU A 25 -0.26 3.93 -5.35
CA LEU A 25 -1.12 4.02 -6.53
C LEU A 25 -2.60 4.00 -6.16
N LEU A 26 -3.01 3.10 -5.27
CA LEU A 26 -4.41 2.99 -4.82
C LEU A 26 -4.86 4.27 -4.12
N ARG A 27 -4.01 4.84 -3.26
CA ARG A 27 -4.29 6.11 -2.56
C ARG A 27 -4.37 7.29 -3.53
N HIS A 28 -3.48 7.37 -4.52
CA HIS A 28 -3.57 8.42 -5.55
C HIS A 28 -4.82 8.27 -6.42
N LEU A 29 -5.21 7.04 -6.78
CA LEU A 29 -6.43 6.82 -7.55
C LEU A 29 -7.67 7.25 -6.75
N ALA A 30 -7.70 6.96 -5.46
CA ALA A 30 -8.77 7.39 -4.57
C ALA A 30 -8.88 8.93 -4.52
N GLU A 31 -7.76 9.63 -4.33
CA GLU A 31 -7.76 11.09 -4.33
C GLU A 31 -8.19 11.67 -5.67
N HIS A 32 -7.72 11.10 -6.78
CA HIS A 32 -8.10 11.54 -8.12
C HIS A 32 -9.60 11.41 -8.38
N TRP A 33 -10.24 10.34 -7.88
CA TRP A 33 -11.69 10.19 -7.97
C TRP A 33 -12.44 11.24 -7.15
N ARG A 34 -11.95 11.56 -5.96
CA ARG A 34 -12.51 12.62 -5.11
C ARG A 34 -12.42 13.99 -5.80
N GLU A 35 -11.24 14.36 -6.29
CA GLU A 35 -11.02 15.60 -7.06
C GLU A 35 -11.90 15.66 -8.31
N SER A 36 -12.05 14.54 -9.01
CA SER A 36 -12.89 14.46 -10.21
C SER A 36 -14.37 14.66 -9.91
N ALA A 37 -14.85 14.20 -8.75
CA ALA A 37 -16.23 14.40 -8.33
C ALA A 37 -16.52 15.86 -7.95
N GLU A 38 -15.53 16.58 -7.43
CA GLU A 38 -15.62 18.01 -7.10
C GLU A 38 -15.63 18.92 -8.33
N ALA A 39 -15.21 18.41 -9.49
CA ALA A 39 -15.26 19.16 -10.74
C ALA A 39 -16.71 19.51 -11.13
N TYR A 40 -16.94 20.78 -11.50
CA TYR A 40 -18.24 21.23 -11.97
C TYR A 40 -18.64 20.44 -13.24
N ASP A 41 -19.83 19.84 -13.22
CA ASP A 41 -20.36 18.98 -14.31
C ASP A 41 -19.63 17.63 -14.49
N SER A 42 -19.05 17.07 -13.42
CA SER A 42 -18.41 15.75 -13.46
C SER A 42 -19.37 14.63 -13.89
N GLY A 43 -20.68 14.80 -13.67
CA GLY A 43 -21.69 13.76 -13.91
C GLY A 43 -21.53 12.52 -13.03
N LEU A 44 -20.60 12.57 -12.06
CA LEU A 44 -20.31 11.48 -11.14
C LEU A 44 -21.31 11.53 -9.98
N GLU A 45 -21.83 10.37 -9.62
CA GLU A 45 -22.71 10.23 -8.47
C GLU A 45 -21.86 10.22 -7.17
N PRO A 46 -22.06 11.15 -6.23
CA PRO A 46 -21.18 11.32 -5.08
C PRO A 46 -21.07 10.09 -4.17
N GLU A 47 -22.17 9.38 -3.89
CA GLU A 47 -22.15 8.21 -3.00
C GLU A 47 -21.32 7.05 -3.61
N THR A 48 -21.40 6.89 -4.93
CA THR A 48 -20.63 5.91 -5.70
C THR A 48 -19.13 6.24 -5.66
N VAL A 49 -18.77 7.52 -5.80
CA VAL A 49 -17.37 7.95 -5.69
C VAL A 49 -16.85 7.71 -4.27
N GLU A 50 -17.59 8.08 -3.25
CA GLU A 50 -17.19 7.83 -1.85
C GLU A 50 -17.03 6.34 -1.57
N ALA A 51 -17.93 5.49 -2.06
CA ALA A 51 -17.80 4.03 -1.94
C ALA A 51 -16.53 3.50 -2.63
N LEU A 52 -16.20 4.01 -3.82
CA LEU A 52 -14.99 3.64 -4.56
C LEU A 52 -13.72 4.08 -3.82
N VAL A 53 -13.69 5.33 -3.36
CA VAL A 53 -12.59 5.90 -2.57
C VAL A 53 -12.35 5.10 -1.29
N GLY A 54 -13.43 4.74 -0.59
CA GLY A 54 -13.39 3.88 0.58
C GLY A 54 -12.79 2.51 0.27
N ALA A 55 -13.28 1.83 -0.78
CA ALA A 55 -12.79 0.51 -1.17
C ALA A 55 -11.30 0.52 -1.56
N LEU A 56 -10.85 1.53 -2.32
CA LEU A 56 -9.44 1.68 -2.69
C LEU A 56 -8.53 1.88 -1.46
N THR A 57 -9.01 2.70 -0.51
CA THR A 57 -8.29 2.97 0.74
C THR A 57 -8.20 1.71 1.61
N GLU A 58 -9.31 0.97 1.76
CA GLU A 58 -9.35 -0.26 2.54
C GLU A 58 -8.39 -1.33 1.99
N VAL A 59 -8.31 -1.48 0.67
CA VAL A 59 -7.37 -2.40 0.04
C VAL A 59 -5.93 -1.97 0.33
N ALA A 60 -5.61 -0.68 0.23
CA ALA A 60 -4.28 -0.16 0.54
C ALA A 60 -3.91 -0.41 2.01
N ASP A 61 -4.81 -0.11 2.94
CA ASP A 61 -4.60 -0.30 4.39
C ASP A 61 -4.37 -1.78 4.74
N ARG A 62 -5.08 -2.70 4.07
CA ARG A 62 -4.90 -4.14 4.26
C ARG A 62 -3.51 -4.60 3.81
N ILE A 63 -3.04 -4.11 2.65
CA ILE A 63 -1.70 -4.42 2.16
C ILE A 63 -0.65 -3.92 3.16
N ASP A 64 -0.78 -2.67 3.62
CA ASP A 64 0.14 -2.09 4.61
C ASP A 64 0.14 -2.93 5.91
N ALA A 65 -1.02 -3.35 6.41
CA ALA A 65 -1.14 -4.18 7.61
C ALA A 65 -0.43 -5.54 7.47
N GLU A 66 -0.61 -6.22 6.34
CA GLU A 66 0.09 -7.50 6.06
C GLU A 66 1.61 -7.28 5.97
N CYS A 67 2.07 -6.20 5.32
CA CYS A 67 3.49 -5.88 5.24
C CYS A 67 4.10 -5.56 6.62
N ILE A 68 3.39 -4.84 7.49
CA ILE A 68 3.81 -4.59 8.87
C ILE A 68 3.92 -5.90 9.65
N GLY A 69 2.95 -6.81 9.49
CA GLY A 69 2.98 -8.14 10.14
C GLY A 69 4.17 -9.01 9.73
N LEU A 70 4.76 -8.75 8.56
CA LEU A 70 5.96 -9.43 8.05
C LEU A 70 7.27 -8.79 8.51
N MET A 71 7.25 -7.57 9.07
CA MET A 71 8.48 -6.94 9.55
C MET A 71 9.04 -7.74 10.74
N PRO A 72 10.33 -8.10 10.72
CA PRO A 72 10.95 -8.77 11.85
C PRO A 72 10.77 -7.90 13.09
N LEU A 73 10.15 -8.45 14.13
CA LEU A 73 10.20 -7.83 15.46
C LEU A 73 11.68 -7.73 15.82
N THR A 74 12.24 -6.52 15.79
CA THR A 74 13.54 -6.27 16.42
C THR A 74 13.40 -6.71 17.86
N ARG A 75 13.94 -7.90 18.16
CA ARG A 75 13.95 -8.49 19.48
C ARG A 75 14.88 -7.63 20.35
N GLU A 76 14.34 -6.57 20.94
CA GLU A 76 14.98 -5.93 22.08
C GLU A 76 15.04 -6.96 23.21
N GLY A 77 16.23 -7.51 23.45
CA GLY A 77 16.47 -8.48 24.51
C GLY A 77 17.33 -9.66 24.10
N GLU A 78 18.56 -9.38 23.68
CA GLU A 78 19.63 -10.37 23.72
C GLU A 78 20.30 -10.26 25.12
N PRO A 79 20.20 -11.26 26.00
CA PRO A 79 20.86 -11.21 27.30
C PRO A 79 22.37 -11.23 27.08
N ARG A 80 23.08 -10.22 27.60
CA ARG A 80 24.54 -10.22 27.68
C ARG A 80 24.95 -11.48 28.45
N SER A 81 25.48 -12.45 27.72
CA SER A 81 26.16 -13.59 28.33
C SER A 81 27.51 -13.08 28.83
N GLU A 82 27.57 -12.62 30.08
CA GLU A 82 28.84 -12.40 30.76
C GLU A 82 29.52 -13.76 30.97
N GLY A 83 30.55 -13.99 30.16
CA GLY A 83 31.45 -15.14 30.27
C GLY A 83 32.21 -15.11 31.59
N ARG A 84 32.28 -16.30 32.17
CA ARG A 84 32.91 -16.69 33.43
C ARG A 84 34.42 -16.52 33.44
#